data_AF-A0A0T6ADA9-F1
#
_entry.id   AF-A0A0T6ADA9-F1
#
_cell.length_a   1.000
_cell.length_b   1.000
_cell.length_c   1.000
_cell.angle_alpha   90.00
_cell.angle_beta   90.00
_cell.angle_gamma   90.00
#
_symmetry.space_group_name_H-M   'P 1'
#
loop_
_entity.id
_entity.type
_entity.pdbx_description
1 polymer ?
#
loop_
_entity_poly.entity_id
_entity_poly.type
_entity_poly.pdbx_seq_one_letter_code
_entity_poly.pdbx_strand_id
1 'polypeptide(L)'
;MDEPAPNLLSKILRKRVETLGYASLKKFAEDRKDFRYSYELLRQVVYGGRVPRAETLLSILQAMRFSPLQIHKLMDVHFEGYPGGGTDATGNAPTPPDAGEQDLLMHTERQAAPQSGSGTPTADPTRAQTDLLPDSPEEIASSLQQSLSKIPFKGNEDFWEMARAIALQAERKVSRIARREADQPLLFEKEPEAIYQFLIRKGKVSSYMSKGETLSLGFVGGIDYRDRFRGALLGAAIGEILGRASQGLSPRDVRELFGGIEREPAQSSGRGSWQDYPPPACLLLSQAVLAAQKLDPEGIAAAYAKSRRLPGTGHHGEFVRNLVDRGFPWFEAGASFPETAPAARIAPLALLRAGDFRRLKLEAGIEAAITNPHAAAIAGAIAQASAIARLLHTPAGTLDVLGFARGLSHVVSGIEPDRASRGRGGRPGPTLWRKLGTELTALLLRRAETEEVQEALGNGVSVSEGVPFAWACFLRYPEEYASAVLAAVNLGNEAEANGAMAGSLAGGYVGAAGIPEQFLRGLPWKEELTAAADKILGLARRDS
;
A
#
# COMPACT_ATOMS: atom_id res chain seq x y z
N MET A 1 -41.73 13.20 -6.68
CA MET A 1 -40.52 13.06 -5.84
C MET A 1 -39.57 12.20 -6.64
N ASP A 2 -38.57 12.82 -7.27
CA ASP A 2 -37.59 12.10 -8.09
C ASP A 2 -36.79 11.16 -7.18
N GLU A 3 -36.84 9.85 -7.45
CA GLU A 3 -36.01 8.88 -6.73
C GLU A 3 -34.53 9.22 -6.99
N PRO A 4 -33.68 9.34 -5.95
CA PRO A 4 -32.27 9.59 -6.15
C PRO A 4 -31.66 8.44 -6.96
N ALA A 5 -30.83 8.78 -7.95
CA ALA A 5 -30.16 7.80 -8.80
C ALA A 5 -29.47 6.72 -7.94
N PRO A 6 -29.58 5.43 -8.29
CA PRO A 6 -29.07 4.36 -7.44
C PRO A 6 -27.54 4.48 -7.32
N ASN A 7 -27.08 4.69 -6.09
CA ASN A 7 -25.65 4.68 -5.79
C ASN A 7 -25.06 3.26 -5.92
N LEU A 8 -23.73 3.17 -5.90
CA LEU A 8 -23.00 1.91 -6.06
C LEU A 8 -23.52 0.79 -5.14
N LEU A 9 -23.75 1.11 -3.85
CA LEU A 9 -24.28 0.16 -2.87
C LEU A 9 -25.65 -0.38 -3.29
N SER A 10 -26.57 0.50 -3.70
CA SER A 10 -27.89 0.10 -4.18
C SER A 10 -27.80 -0.87 -5.37
N LYS A 11 -26.93 -0.58 -6.35
CA LYS A 11 -26.73 -1.45 -7.52
C LYS A 11 -26.22 -2.83 -7.11
N ILE A 12 -25.23 -2.88 -6.22
CA ILE A 12 -24.63 -4.12 -5.71
C ILE A 12 -25.67 -4.97 -4.99
N LEU A 13 -26.45 -4.36 -4.08
CA LEU A 13 -27.44 -5.08 -3.28
C LEU A 13 -28.61 -5.58 -4.14
N ARG A 14 -29.09 -4.78 -5.11
CA ARG A 14 -30.16 -5.20 -6.05
C ARG A 14 -29.73 -6.43 -6.85
N LYS A 15 -28.55 -6.38 -7.48
CA LYS A 15 -27.98 -7.51 -8.22
C LYS A 15 -27.78 -8.74 -7.34
N ARG A 16 -27.43 -8.54 -6.06
CA ARG A 16 -27.25 -9.66 -5.12
C ARG A 16 -28.56 -10.37 -4.80
N VAL A 17 -29.67 -9.64 -4.64
CA VAL A 17 -31.01 -10.25 -4.43
C VAL A 17 -31.36 -11.18 -5.60
N GLU A 18 -31.12 -10.73 -6.84
CA GLU A 18 -31.33 -11.53 -8.05
C GLU A 18 -30.40 -12.75 -8.09
N THR A 19 -29.12 -12.57 -7.79
CA THR A 19 -28.10 -13.64 -7.81
C THR A 19 -28.38 -14.73 -6.78
N LEU A 20 -29.00 -14.38 -5.65
CA LEU A 20 -29.43 -15.34 -4.62
C LEU A 20 -30.72 -16.11 -5.00
N GLY A 21 -31.32 -15.82 -6.16
CA GLY A 21 -32.50 -16.51 -6.68
C GLY A 21 -33.84 -15.99 -6.11
N TYR A 22 -33.85 -14.79 -5.51
CA TYR A 22 -35.09 -14.21 -4.98
C TYR A 22 -35.80 -13.38 -6.04
N ALA A 23 -37.10 -13.64 -6.22
CA ALA A 23 -37.94 -12.90 -7.16
C ALA A 23 -38.20 -11.44 -6.76
N SER A 24 -38.01 -11.09 -5.49
CA SER A 24 -38.11 -9.72 -4.98
C SER A 24 -37.39 -9.57 -3.64
N LEU A 25 -37.05 -8.34 -3.26
CA LEU A 25 -36.52 -8.04 -1.92
C LEU A 25 -37.52 -8.41 -0.81
N LYS A 26 -38.82 -8.34 -1.10
CA LYS A 26 -39.87 -8.72 -0.15
C LYS A 26 -39.81 -10.20 0.19
N LYS A 27 -39.66 -11.05 -0.84
CA LYS A 27 -39.47 -12.49 -0.66
C LYS A 27 -38.17 -12.82 0.09
N PHE A 28 -37.08 -12.10 -0.21
CA PHE A 28 -35.83 -12.21 0.56
C PHE A 28 -36.03 -11.90 2.04
N ALA A 29 -36.75 -10.81 2.37
CA ALA A 29 -37.01 -10.42 3.76
C ALA A 29 -37.94 -11.40 4.49
N GLU A 30 -38.91 -12.00 3.79
CA GLU A 30 -39.82 -13.01 4.34
C GLU A 30 -39.12 -14.34 4.63
N ASP A 31 -38.22 -14.78 3.75
CA ASP A 31 -37.48 -16.04 3.90
C ASP A 31 -36.34 -15.95 4.93
N ARG A 32 -35.86 -14.74 5.24
CA ARG A 32 -34.79 -14.47 6.21
C ARG A 32 -35.34 -13.95 7.54
N LYS A 33 -36.01 -14.82 8.28
CA LYS A 33 -36.54 -14.54 9.63
C LYS A 33 -35.45 -14.26 10.68
N ASP A 34 -34.20 -14.59 10.37
CA ASP A 34 -32.99 -14.23 11.14
C ASP A 34 -32.66 -12.73 11.08
N PHE A 35 -33.31 -11.99 10.17
CA PHE A 35 -33.03 -10.59 9.92
C PHE A 35 -33.78 -9.66 10.87
N ARG A 36 -33.06 -9.03 11.80
CA ARG A 36 -33.63 -8.17 12.86
C ARG A 36 -34.17 -6.81 12.41
N TYR A 37 -34.16 -6.50 11.11
CA TYR A 37 -34.47 -5.18 10.57
C TYR A 37 -35.72 -5.18 9.70
N SER A 38 -36.45 -4.05 9.70
CA SER A 38 -37.71 -3.92 8.95
C SER A 38 -37.52 -3.95 7.43
N TYR A 39 -38.54 -4.42 6.71
CA TYR A 39 -38.56 -4.39 5.24
C TYR A 39 -38.34 -2.99 4.68
N GLU A 40 -38.89 -1.95 5.33
CA GLU A 40 -38.71 -0.57 4.86
C GLU A 40 -37.26 -0.09 4.98
N LEU A 41 -36.52 -0.52 6.02
CA LEU A 41 -35.09 -0.23 6.13
C LEU A 41 -34.31 -0.92 5.00
N LEU A 42 -34.58 -2.21 4.76
CA LEU A 42 -33.99 -2.94 3.64
C LEU A 42 -34.31 -2.27 2.30
N ARG A 43 -35.56 -1.83 2.09
CA ARG A 43 -35.99 -1.12 0.87
C ARG A 43 -35.23 0.19 0.69
N GLN A 44 -35.05 0.97 1.76
CA GLN A 44 -34.29 2.22 1.72
C GLN A 44 -32.81 2.01 1.42
N VAL A 45 -32.20 0.93 1.91
CA VAL A 45 -30.78 0.63 1.65
C VAL A 45 -30.60 0.05 0.24
N VAL A 46 -31.38 -0.96 -0.12
CA VAL A 46 -31.24 -1.72 -1.37
C VAL A 46 -31.76 -0.93 -2.57
N TYR A 47 -32.92 -0.29 -2.48
CA TYR A 47 -33.48 0.48 -3.57
C TYR A 47 -33.24 1.98 -3.42
N GLY A 48 -33.33 2.52 -2.21
CA GLY A 48 -33.14 3.96 -1.95
C GLY A 48 -31.68 4.44 -1.88
N GLY A 49 -30.70 3.51 -1.87
CA GLY A 49 -29.28 3.86 -1.76
C GLY A 49 -28.90 4.50 -0.43
N ARG A 50 -29.73 4.39 0.61
CA ARG A 50 -29.38 4.92 1.93
C ARG A 50 -28.26 4.07 2.54
N VAL A 51 -27.11 4.67 2.86
CA VAL A 51 -26.07 3.99 3.66
C VAL A 51 -26.53 4.01 5.14
N PRO A 52 -26.78 2.85 5.78
CA PRO A 52 -27.27 2.80 7.16
C PRO A 52 -26.09 2.96 8.15
N ARG A 53 -26.24 2.62 9.43
CA ARG A 53 -25.09 2.54 10.36
C ARG A 53 -24.21 1.33 10.01
N ALA A 54 -22.93 1.36 10.40
CA ALA A 54 -21.96 0.30 10.09
C ALA A 54 -22.44 -1.10 10.48
N GLU A 55 -22.92 -1.28 11.71
CA GLU A 55 -23.46 -2.56 12.21
C GLU A 55 -24.66 -3.07 11.39
N THR A 56 -25.52 -2.14 10.97
CA THR A 56 -26.68 -2.44 10.13
C THR A 56 -26.25 -2.85 8.72
N LEU A 57 -25.29 -2.14 8.12
CA LEU A 57 -24.79 -2.52 6.80
C LEU A 57 -24.10 -3.88 6.87
N LEU A 58 -23.25 -4.11 7.86
CA LEU A 58 -22.59 -5.39 8.09
C LEU A 58 -23.61 -6.54 8.16
N SER A 59 -24.67 -6.36 8.96
CA SER A 59 -25.73 -7.35 9.10
C SER A 59 -26.41 -7.63 7.76
N ILE A 60 -26.74 -6.59 6.98
CA ILE A 60 -27.33 -6.72 5.64
C ILE A 60 -26.40 -7.51 4.72
N LEU A 61 -25.12 -7.19 4.69
CA LEU A 61 -24.15 -7.85 3.82
C LEU A 61 -23.93 -9.33 4.23
N GLN A 62 -23.85 -9.62 5.53
CA GLN A 62 -23.79 -10.99 6.04
C GLN A 62 -25.04 -11.79 5.66
N ALA A 63 -26.22 -11.19 5.78
CA ALA A 63 -27.46 -11.86 5.39
C ALA A 63 -27.55 -12.10 3.89
N MET A 64 -27.05 -11.18 3.06
CA MET A 64 -26.94 -11.36 1.62
C MET A 64 -25.77 -12.27 1.19
N ARG A 65 -25.13 -12.95 2.16
CA ARG A 65 -24.08 -13.95 1.95
C ARG A 65 -22.90 -13.41 1.13
N PHE A 66 -22.51 -12.15 1.34
CA PHE A 66 -21.24 -11.64 0.81
C PHE A 66 -20.07 -12.35 1.53
N SER A 67 -18.97 -12.58 0.82
CA SER A 67 -17.76 -13.15 1.44
C SER A 67 -17.15 -12.16 2.45
N PRO A 68 -16.36 -12.63 3.45
CA PRO A 68 -15.72 -11.73 4.41
C PRO A 68 -14.92 -10.59 3.76
N LEU A 69 -14.30 -10.88 2.61
CA LEU A 69 -13.52 -9.90 1.85
C LEU A 69 -14.42 -8.89 1.10
N GLN A 70 -15.50 -9.36 0.48
CA GLN A 70 -16.51 -8.47 -0.14
C GLN A 70 -17.15 -7.57 0.92
N ILE A 71 -17.45 -8.12 2.10
CA ILE A 71 -17.96 -7.37 3.25
C ILE A 71 -16.94 -6.32 3.66
N HIS A 72 -15.69 -6.71 3.91
CA HIS A 72 -14.65 -5.76 4.30
C HIS A 72 -14.53 -4.64 3.28
N LYS A 73 -14.57 -4.95 1.98
CA LYS A 73 -14.46 -3.92 0.93
C LYS A 73 -15.65 -2.98 0.89
N LEU A 74 -16.87 -3.51 0.95
CA LEU A 74 -18.08 -2.69 0.97
C LEU A 74 -18.16 -1.84 2.24
N MET A 75 -17.68 -2.36 3.37
CA MET A 75 -17.58 -1.63 4.61
C MET A 75 -16.52 -0.53 4.52
N ASP A 76 -15.32 -0.82 4.01
CA ASP A 76 -14.22 0.14 3.83
C ASP A 76 -14.60 1.29 2.89
N VAL A 77 -15.36 1.01 1.83
CA VAL A 77 -15.88 2.04 0.90
C VAL A 77 -16.87 3.00 1.57
N HIS A 78 -17.52 2.60 2.67
CA HIS A 78 -18.59 3.38 3.31
C HIS A 78 -18.27 3.84 4.75
N PHE A 79 -17.33 3.19 5.42
CA PHE A 79 -16.94 3.40 6.81
C PHE A 79 -15.43 3.19 6.94
N GLU A 80 -14.69 4.28 7.16
CA GLU A 80 -13.25 4.22 7.34
C GLU A 80 -12.85 3.41 8.58
N GLY A 81 -11.77 2.63 8.45
CA GLY A 81 -11.11 2.00 9.59
C GLY A 81 -11.91 0.88 10.25
N TYR A 82 -12.92 0.31 9.58
CA TYR A 82 -13.67 -0.82 10.11
C TYR A 82 -12.72 -2.00 10.38
N PRO A 83 -12.54 -2.43 11.65
CA PRO A 83 -11.70 -3.57 11.99
C PRO A 83 -12.41 -4.84 11.54
N GLY A 84 -12.24 -5.21 10.27
CA GLY A 84 -12.64 -6.50 9.75
C GLY A 84 -11.69 -7.55 10.29
N GLY A 85 -12.22 -8.53 11.04
CA GLY A 85 -11.46 -9.62 11.64
C GLY A 85 -10.47 -10.22 10.64
N GLY A 86 -9.19 -10.06 10.96
CA GLY A 86 -8.11 -10.64 10.20
C GLY A 86 -8.29 -12.15 10.14
N THR A 87 -8.26 -12.69 8.93
CA THR A 87 -7.94 -14.10 8.74
C THR A 87 -6.47 -14.28 9.11
N ASP A 88 -6.18 -14.39 10.40
CA ASP A 88 -4.97 -15.04 10.86
C ASP A 88 -5.11 -16.52 10.51
N ALA A 89 -4.60 -16.86 9.33
CA ALA A 89 -4.36 -18.23 8.91
C ALA A 89 -3.16 -18.79 9.69
N THR A 90 -3.29 -18.87 11.01
CA THR A 90 -2.53 -19.75 11.90
C THR A 90 -3.51 -20.29 12.93
N GLY A 91 -3.97 -21.52 12.73
CA GLY A 91 -4.90 -22.16 13.64
C GLY A 91 -4.32 -22.24 15.05
N ASN A 92 -5.01 -21.61 15.99
CA ASN A 92 -5.19 -22.09 17.35
C ASN A 92 -6.50 -21.48 17.85
N ALA A 93 -7.49 -22.35 18.05
CA ALA A 93 -8.76 -21.97 18.67
C ALA A 93 -8.50 -21.51 20.11
N PRO A 94 -9.12 -20.41 20.58
CA PRO A 94 -9.10 -20.08 21.99
C PRO A 94 -9.93 -21.10 22.75
N THR A 95 -9.29 -21.86 23.63
CA THR A 95 -9.95 -22.72 24.62
C THR A 95 -10.76 -21.83 25.57
N PRO A 96 -12.05 -22.12 25.83
CA PRO A 96 -12.83 -21.34 26.79
C PRO A 96 -12.29 -21.55 28.22
N PRO A 97 -12.27 -20.51 29.07
CA PRO A 97 -11.97 -20.68 30.48
C PRO A 97 -13.14 -21.40 31.17
N ASP A 98 -12.82 -22.46 31.90
CA ASP A 98 -13.70 -23.08 32.89
C ASP A 98 -14.18 -22.01 33.88
N ALA A 99 -15.50 -21.87 34.01
CA ALA A 99 -16.15 -21.15 35.09
C ALA A 99 -17.21 -22.06 35.71
N GLY A 100 -16.77 -22.85 36.69
CA GLY A 100 -17.62 -23.33 37.77
C GLY A 100 -17.59 -22.31 38.91
N GLU A 101 -18.69 -22.29 39.69
CA GLU A 101 -18.95 -21.53 40.92
C GLU A 101 -19.57 -20.14 40.68
N GLN A 102 -20.90 -20.07 40.49
CA GLN A 102 -21.98 -20.04 41.49
C GLN A 102 -22.09 -18.71 42.27
N ASP A 103 -23.14 -17.98 41.87
CA ASP A 103 -23.83 -16.90 42.57
C ASP A 103 -23.99 -17.13 44.07
N LEU A 104 -23.72 -16.09 44.86
CA LEU A 104 -24.39 -15.83 46.14
C LEU A 104 -24.64 -14.33 46.32
N LEU A 105 -25.81 -13.92 45.82
CA LEU A 105 -26.83 -13.08 46.45
C LEU A 105 -26.43 -11.85 47.28
N MET A 106 -26.84 -10.71 46.73
CA MET A 106 -27.20 -9.45 47.40
C MET A 106 -28.05 -9.64 48.67
N HIS A 107 -27.65 -8.98 49.75
CA HIS A 107 -28.57 -8.45 50.75
C HIS A 107 -28.21 -7.00 51.10
N THR A 108 -29.10 -6.10 50.67
CA THR A 108 -29.34 -4.76 51.18
C THR A 108 -29.66 -4.78 52.68
N GLU A 109 -29.11 -3.83 53.46
CA GLU A 109 -29.89 -2.97 54.37
C GLU A 109 -29.05 -1.85 55.04
N ARG A 110 -29.51 -0.61 54.83
CA ARG A 110 -29.59 0.58 55.72
C ARG A 110 -28.52 0.79 56.82
N GLN A 111 -27.92 2.00 56.87
CA GLN A 111 -28.26 3.05 57.86
C GLN A 111 -27.38 4.34 57.75
N ALA A 112 -28.09 5.48 57.76
CA ALA A 112 -27.81 6.79 58.38
C ALA A 112 -26.50 7.58 58.14
N ALA A 113 -26.68 8.80 57.61
CA ALA A 113 -25.77 9.96 57.69
C ALA A 113 -25.84 10.62 59.11
N PRO A 114 -25.00 11.63 59.47
CA PRO A 114 -25.07 12.97 58.87
C PRO A 114 -23.75 13.76 58.69
N GLN A 115 -23.77 14.62 57.66
CA GLN A 115 -23.31 16.03 57.54
C GLN A 115 -22.01 16.51 58.21
N SER A 116 -21.13 17.14 57.39
CA SER A 116 -20.91 18.60 57.35
C SER A 116 -19.57 18.94 56.67
N GLY A 117 -19.51 20.06 55.93
CA GLY A 117 -18.24 20.65 55.48
C GLY A 117 -18.24 21.24 54.08
N SER A 118 -18.85 22.41 53.94
CA SER A 118 -18.81 23.31 52.78
C SER A 118 -17.39 23.77 52.42
N GLY A 119 -17.10 23.90 51.11
CA GLY A 119 -15.94 24.65 50.64
C GLY A 119 -15.72 24.58 49.13
N THR A 120 -16.44 25.38 48.36
CA THR A 120 -16.03 25.79 47.01
C THR A 120 -14.96 26.87 47.12
N PRO A 121 -13.94 26.84 46.24
CA PRO A 121 -13.56 28.08 45.57
C PRO A 121 -13.34 27.91 44.07
N THR A 122 -14.13 28.69 43.33
CA THR A 122 -13.73 29.60 42.24
C THR A 122 -12.58 29.20 41.31
N ALA A 123 -12.93 29.07 40.03
CA ALA A 123 -12.01 29.11 38.90
C ALA A 123 -11.39 30.51 38.74
N ASP A 124 -10.09 30.56 38.49
CA ASP A 124 -9.37 31.75 38.02
C ASP A 124 -8.66 31.41 36.69
N PRO A 125 -8.96 32.10 35.57
CA PRO A 125 -8.49 31.74 34.25
C PRO A 125 -7.24 32.55 33.90
N THR A 126 -6.07 32.16 34.39
CA THR A 126 -4.76 32.62 33.84
C THR A 126 -3.60 31.86 34.47
N ARG A 127 -3.32 30.66 33.95
CA ARG A 127 -1.97 30.07 34.03
C ARG A 127 -1.76 29.12 32.86
N ALA A 128 -1.28 29.68 31.75
CA ALA A 128 -0.47 28.93 30.81
C ALA A 128 0.87 28.66 31.49
N GLN A 129 1.13 27.39 31.80
CA GLN A 129 2.46 26.86 32.06
C GLN A 129 2.49 25.44 31.52
N THR A 130 3.10 25.31 30.34
CA THR A 130 3.91 24.17 29.92
C THR A 130 4.59 23.51 31.10
N ASP A 131 4.35 22.20 31.30
CA ASP A 131 5.07 21.22 32.14
C ASP A 131 4.13 19.99 32.26
N LEU A 132 4.44 18.73 31.94
CA LEU A 132 5.69 18.00 31.78
C LEU A 132 5.46 16.81 30.82
N LEU A 133 6.27 16.70 29.76
CA LEU A 133 6.77 15.39 29.32
C LEU A 133 8.19 15.30 29.91
N PRO A 134 8.58 14.24 30.63
CA PRO A 134 9.93 14.17 31.16
C PRO A 134 10.91 13.98 29.99
N ASP A 135 11.89 14.88 29.88
CA ASP A 135 12.80 14.98 28.73
C ASP A 135 14.00 14.02 28.84
N SER A 136 14.13 13.29 29.96
CA SER A 136 15.17 12.26 30.12
C SER A 136 14.64 10.95 30.70
N PRO A 137 15.22 9.78 30.30
CA PRO A 137 14.88 8.48 30.88
C PRO A 137 15.02 8.43 32.41
N GLU A 138 15.92 9.23 32.97
CA GLU A 138 16.18 9.36 34.41
C GLU A 138 15.03 10.07 35.15
N GLU A 139 14.42 11.08 34.51
CA GLU A 139 13.23 11.77 35.04
C GLU A 139 11.99 10.89 34.97
N ILE A 140 11.81 10.11 33.89
CA ILE A 140 10.72 9.12 33.77
C ILE A 140 10.87 8.07 34.88
N ALA A 141 12.08 7.55 35.09
CA ALA A 141 12.37 6.57 36.14
C ALA A 141 12.09 7.14 37.54
N SER A 142 12.52 8.38 37.81
CA SER A 142 12.29 9.06 39.09
C SER A 142 10.81 9.35 39.34
N SER A 143 10.07 9.76 38.31
CA SER A 143 8.62 10.02 38.37
C SER A 143 7.82 8.74 38.59
N LEU A 144 8.21 7.64 37.93
CA LEU A 144 7.64 6.31 38.18
C LEU A 144 7.91 5.88 39.62
N GLN A 145 9.14 6.01 40.10
CA GLN A 145 9.55 5.62 41.45
C GLN A 145 8.79 6.40 42.55
N GLN A 146 8.57 7.71 42.34
CA GLN A 146 7.72 8.53 43.23
C GLN A 146 6.25 8.12 43.18
N SER A 147 5.70 7.86 41.99
CA SER A 147 4.30 7.47 41.80
C SER A 147 4.02 6.07 42.38
N LEU A 148 5.00 5.16 42.30
CA LEU A 148 4.88 3.79 42.76
C LEU A 148 4.96 3.64 44.30
N SER A 149 5.51 4.64 45.01
CA SER A 149 5.51 4.68 46.49
C SER A 149 4.10 4.72 47.12
N LYS A 150 3.06 4.95 46.31
CA LYS A 150 1.65 5.00 46.71
C LYS A 150 0.89 3.68 46.53
N ILE A 151 1.52 2.62 46.02
CA ILE A 151 0.91 1.31 45.81
C ILE A 151 1.21 0.41 47.03
N PRO A 152 0.21 -0.21 47.68
CA PRO A 152 0.42 -0.93 48.94
C PRO A 152 1.32 -2.16 48.78
N PHE A 153 2.15 -2.39 49.81
CA PHE A 153 3.38 -3.20 49.80
C PHE A 153 3.22 -4.72 50.05
N LYS A 154 2.02 -5.31 50.00
CA LYS A 154 1.87 -6.76 50.23
C LYS A 154 1.19 -7.47 49.05
N GLY A 155 1.89 -8.45 48.48
CA GLY A 155 1.36 -9.38 47.47
C GLY A 155 1.61 -9.02 46.00
N ASN A 156 2.51 -8.07 45.71
CA ASN A 156 2.68 -7.52 44.36
C ASN A 156 4.12 -7.63 43.83
N GLU A 157 4.88 -8.63 44.31
CA GLU A 157 6.28 -8.85 43.90
C GLU A 157 6.39 -9.08 42.39
N ASP A 158 5.45 -9.83 41.80
CA ASP A 158 5.36 -10.09 40.35
C ASP A 158 5.20 -8.80 39.52
N PHE A 159 4.41 -7.82 40.00
CA PHE A 159 4.25 -6.54 39.32
C PHE A 159 5.57 -5.76 39.30
N TRP A 160 6.32 -5.79 40.39
CA TRP A 160 7.61 -5.12 40.52
C TRP A 160 8.74 -5.81 39.75
N GLU A 161 8.67 -7.13 39.59
CA GLU A 161 9.54 -7.86 38.66
C GLU A 161 9.22 -7.51 37.20
N MET A 162 7.93 -7.47 36.84
CA MET A 162 7.49 -7.09 35.50
C MET A 162 7.87 -5.64 35.16
N ALA A 163 7.65 -4.68 36.06
CA ALA A 163 8.03 -3.29 35.86
C ALA A 163 9.54 -3.12 35.69
N ARG A 164 10.35 -3.84 36.49
CA ARG A 164 11.82 -3.86 36.34
C ARG A 164 12.26 -4.49 35.02
N ALA A 165 11.62 -5.58 34.59
CA ALA A 165 11.90 -6.21 33.30
C ALA A 165 11.60 -5.26 32.13
N ILE A 166 10.47 -4.55 32.20
CA ILE A 166 10.07 -3.54 31.20
C ILE A 166 11.06 -2.37 31.17
N ALA A 167 11.46 -1.84 32.34
CA ALA A 167 12.44 -0.76 32.43
C ALA A 167 13.82 -1.16 31.88
N LEU A 168 14.31 -2.36 32.23
CA LEU A 168 15.57 -2.90 31.72
C LEU A 168 15.52 -3.12 30.20
N GLN A 169 14.36 -3.54 29.68
CA GLN A 169 14.14 -3.70 28.24
C GLN A 169 14.10 -2.35 27.53
N ALA A 170 13.48 -1.33 28.14
CA ALA A 170 13.48 0.04 27.63
C ALA A 170 14.89 0.63 27.64
N GLU A 171 15.66 0.47 28.72
CA GLU A 171 17.04 0.95 28.86
C GLU A 171 17.98 0.26 27.86
N ARG A 172 17.84 -1.06 27.65
CA ARG A 172 18.55 -1.81 26.60
C ARG A 172 18.17 -1.34 25.20
N LYS A 173 16.90 -0.96 24.99
CA LYS A 173 16.42 -0.41 23.72
C LYS A 173 17.00 0.99 23.47
N VAL A 174 16.97 1.88 24.46
CA VAL A 174 17.58 3.22 24.41
C VAL A 174 19.09 3.13 24.20
N SER A 175 19.79 2.27 24.94
CA SER A 175 21.23 2.05 24.78
C SER A 175 21.61 1.45 23.43
N ARG A 176 20.75 0.60 22.84
CA ARG A 176 20.93 0.13 21.45
C ARG A 176 20.71 1.25 20.45
N ILE A 177 19.69 2.09 20.64
CA ILE A 177 19.41 3.23 19.76
C ILE A 177 20.58 4.22 19.81
N ALA A 178 21.06 4.59 20.99
CA ALA A 178 22.19 5.50 21.18
C ALA A 178 23.51 4.95 20.60
N ARG A 179 23.81 3.64 20.79
CA ARG A 179 24.96 3.00 20.14
C ARG A 179 24.81 2.94 18.62
N ARG A 180 23.59 2.85 18.10
CA ARG A 180 23.29 2.79 16.66
C ARG A 180 23.39 4.15 15.98
N GLU A 181 23.05 5.24 16.68
CA GLU A 181 23.36 6.61 16.23
C GLU A 181 24.88 6.85 16.17
N ALA A 182 25.64 6.35 17.14
CA ALA A 182 27.10 6.42 17.12
C ALA A 182 27.74 5.55 16.01
N ASP A 183 27.08 4.45 15.62
CA ASP A 183 27.47 3.58 14.49
C ASP A 183 26.96 4.08 13.13
N GLN A 184 26.22 5.20 13.08
CA GLN A 184 25.97 5.90 11.82
C GLN A 184 27.32 6.50 11.41
N PRO A 185 27.99 6.02 10.35
CA PRO A 185 28.99 6.87 9.75
C PRO A 185 28.24 8.15 9.37
N LEU A 186 28.80 9.32 9.68
CA LEU A 186 28.49 10.54 8.94
C LEU A 186 28.54 10.14 7.46
N LEU A 187 27.39 9.85 6.87
CA LEU A 187 27.25 9.23 5.56
C LEU A 187 27.71 10.30 4.57
N PHE A 188 29.02 10.28 4.28
CA PHE A 188 29.72 11.26 3.44
C PHE A 188 28.83 11.63 2.24
N GLU A 189 28.30 12.85 2.32
CA GLU A 189 27.49 13.57 1.32
C GLU A 189 26.19 12.92 0.81
N LYS A 190 25.71 11.82 1.41
CA LYS A 190 24.57 11.03 0.90
C LYS A 190 24.78 10.60 -0.57
N GLU A 191 26.02 10.27 -0.95
CA GLU A 191 26.32 9.76 -2.29
C GLU A 191 25.79 8.33 -2.48
N PRO A 192 24.95 8.06 -3.50
CA PRO A 192 24.37 6.75 -3.78
C PRO A 192 25.37 5.60 -3.88
N GLU A 193 26.57 5.81 -4.43
CA GLU A 193 27.60 4.76 -4.48
C GLU A 193 28.08 4.39 -3.07
N ALA A 194 28.29 5.36 -2.19
CA ALA A 194 28.69 5.11 -0.81
C ALA A 194 27.57 4.38 -0.03
N ILE A 195 26.31 4.80 -0.24
CA ILE A 195 25.13 4.14 0.33
C ILE A 195 25.06 2.68 -0.14
N TYR A 196 25.24 2.44 -1.43
CA TYR A 196 25.22 1.09 -2.00
C TYR A 196 26.32 0.19 -1.42
N GLN A 197 27.56 0.68 -1.36
CA GLN A 197 28.68 -0.07 -0.76
C GLN A 197 28.45 -0.33 0.74
N PHE A 198 27.82 0.60 1.44
CA PHE A 198 27.39 0.38 2.83
C PHE A 198 26.35 -0.74 2.93
N LEU A 199 25.30 -0.72 2.09
CA LEU A 199 24.26 -1.76 2.10
C LEU A 199 24.82 -3.15 1.76
N ILE A 200 25.77 -3.25 0.82
CA ILE A 200 26.46 -4.53 0.52
C ILE A 200 27.25 -5.01 1.74
N ARG A 201 28.06 -4.15 2.36
CA ARG A 201 28.87 -4.52 3.55
C ARG A 201 28.01 -4.97 4.72
N LYS A 202 26.82 -4.40 4.87
CA LYS A 202 25.83 -4.80 5.88
C LYS A 202 25.01 -6.04 5.48
N GLY A 203 25.23 -6.61 4.29
CA GLY A 203 24.49 -7.75 3.78
C GLY A 203 23.01 -7.46 3.51
N LYS A 204 22.64 -6.19 3.34
CA LYS A 204 21.24 -5.76 3.09
C LYS A 204 20.83 -5.91 1.64
N VAL A 205 21.77 -5.80 0.71
CA VAL A 205 21.51 -5.95 -0.73
C VAL A 205 22.60 -6.82 -1.37
N SER A 206 22.25 -7.48 -2.47
CA SER A 206 23.23 -8.17 -3.31
C SER A 206 24.06 -7.18 -4.12
N SER A 207 25.16 -7.64 -4.72
CA SER A 207 25.98 -6.86 -5.65
C SER A 207 25.28 -6.66 -7.02
N TYR A 208 24.08 -6.10 -7.03
CA TYR A 208 23.24 -5.98 -8.23
C TYR A 208 23.83 -5.08 -9.33
N MET A 209 24.73 -4.14 -9.01
CA MET A 209 25.40 -3.28 -10.00
C MET A 209 26.39 -4.05 -10.88
N SER A 210 26.94 -5.17 -10.39
CA SER A 210 27.85 -6.03 -11.16
C SER A 210 27.10 -7.13 -11.94
N LYS A 211 25.77 -7.03 -12.05
CA LYS A 211 24.89 -8.02 -12.65
C LYS A 211 24.07 -7.36 -13.76
N GLY A 212 23.54 -8.16 -14.68
CA GLY A 212 22.70 -7.72 -15.79
C GLY A 212 23.38 -6.81 -16.81
N GLU A 213 22.68 -6.57 -17.91
CA GLU A 213 23.16 -5.77 -19.02
C GLU A 213 22.95 -4.26 -18.80
N THR A 214 23.66 -3.46 -19.59
CA THR A 214 23.54 -2.00 -19.59
C THR A 214 22.55 -1.54 -20.66
N LEU A 215 21.85 -0.44 -20.39
CA LEU A 215 21.02 0.23 -21.39
C LEU A 215 21.67 1.54 -21.78
N SER A 216 21.56 1.86 -23.07
CA SER A 216 21.78 3.22 -23.55
C SER A 216 20.51 4.02 -23.32
N LEU A 217 20.61 5.05 -22.51
CA LEU A 217 19.57 6.04 -22.26
C LEU A 217 20.12 7.41 -22.62
N GLY A 218 19.28 8.24 -23.22
CA GLY A 218 19.69 9.55 -23.68
C GLY A 218 18.53 10.29 -24.32
N PHE A 219 18.40 11.58 -24.00
CA PHE A 219 17.37 12.41 -24.58
C PHE A 219 17.56 12.50 -26.11
N VAL A 220 16.52 12.17 -26.86
CA VAL A 220 16.52 12.25 -28.33
C VAL A 220 15.61 13.38 -28.79
N GLY A 221 15.95 14.00 -29.92
CA GLY A 221 15.09 15.01 -30.53
C GLY A 221 13.75 14.42 -31.01
N GLY A 222 12.71 15.25 -31.06
CA GLY A 222 11.40 14.85 -31.61
C GLY A 222 10.45 14.17 -30.62
N ILE A 223 10.86 13.96 -29.36
CA ILE A 223 9.98 13.48 -28.28
C ILE A 223 9.62 14.63 -27.35
N ASP A 224 8.32 14.82 -27.08
CA ASP A 224 7.86 15.71 -26.01
C ASP A 224 8.02 15.01 -24.64
N TYR A 225 9.21 15.15 -24.06
CA TYR A 225 9.50 14.60 -22.74
C TYR A 225 8.65 15.20 -21.62
N ARG A 226 8.14 16.42 -21.79
CA ARG A 226 7.27 17.02 -20.77
C ARG A 226 5.96 16.26 -20.72
N ASP A 227 5.37 15.99 -21.87
CA ASP A 227 4.15 15.20 -21.98
C ASP A 227 4.35 13.75 -21.48
N ARG A 228 5.48 13.13 -21.83
CA ARG A 228 5.85 11.76 -21.39
C ARG A 228 6.06 11.65 -19.88
N PHE A 229 6.76 12.60 -19.27
CA PHE A 229 6.99 12.62 -17.83
C PHE A 229 5.68 12.81 -17.05
N ARG A 230 4.84 13.72 -17.51
CA ARG A 230 3.49 13.93 -16.94
C ARG A 230 2.65 12.66 -17.07
N GLY A 231 2.66 12.06 -18.27
CA GLY A 231 1.94 10.82 -18.56
C GLY A 231 2.35 9.68 -17.64
N ALA A 232 3.65 9.50 -17.38
CA ALA A 232 4.14 8.45 -16.47
C ALA A 232 3.63 8.64 -15.02
N LEU A 233 3.70 9.85 -14.46
CA LEU A 233 3.24 10.09 -13.08
C LEU A 233 1.72 10.06 -12.94
N LEU A 234 1.00 10.76 -13.83
CA LEU A 234 -0.46 10.74 -13.85
C LEU A 234 -0.97 9.33 -14.11
N GLY A 235 -0.33 8.63 -15.05
CA GLY A 235 -0.67 7.27 -15.43
C GLY A 235 -0.54 6.29 -14.27
N ALA A 236 0.56 6.38 -13.50
CA ALA A 236 0.77 5.59 -12.30
C ALA A 236 -0.30 5.89 -11.23
N ALA A 237 -0.57 7.16 -10.96
CA ALA A 237 -1.53 7.58 -9.95
C ALA A 237 -2.96 7.13 -10.26
N ILE A 238 -3.41 7.31 -11.51
CA ILE A 238 -4.73 6.85 -11.96
C ILE A 238 -4.84 5.34 -11.85
N GLY A 239 -3.81 4.59 -12.26
CA GLY A 239 -3.79 3.13 -12.18
C GLY A 239 -3.90 2.63 -10.74
N GLU A 240 -3.16 3.24 -9.80
CA GLU A 240 -3.28 2.92 -8.38
C GLU A 240 -4.69 3.18 -7.86
N ILE A 241 -5.24 4.36 -8.14
CA ILE A 241 -6.57 4.79 -7.66
C ILE A 241 -7.68 3.87 -8.20
N LEU A 242 -7.65 3.53 -9.50
CA LEU A 242 -8.59 2.57 -10.08
C LEU A 242 -8.45 1.19 -9.45
N GLY A 243 -7.21 0.76 -9.18
CA GLY A 243 -6.89 -0.50 -8.54
C GLY A 243 -7.39 -0.63 -7.11
N ARG A 244 -7.56 0.48 -6.37
CA ARG A 244 -8.09 0.46 -4.99
C ARG A 244 -9.42 -0.26 -4.92
N ALA A 245 -10.30 -0.14 -5.92
CA ALA A 245 -11.61 -0.77 -5.90
C ALA A 245 -11.53 -2.31 -5.91
N SER A 246 -10.59 -2.87 -6.68
CA SER A 246 -10.43 -4.30 -6.89
C SER A 246 -9.30 -4.93 -6.07
N GLN A 247 -8.56 -4.14 -5.28
CA GLN A 247 -7.49 -4.64 -4.42
C GLN A 247 -7.96 -5.78 -3.51
N GLY A 248 -7.22 -6.89 -3.56
CA GLY A 248 -7.47 -8.13 -2.82
C GLY A 248 -8.59 -9.01 -3.39
N LEU A 249 -9.45 -8.49 -4.26
CA LEU A 249 -10.61 -9.21 -4.77
C LEU A 249 -10.23 -10.22 -5.85
N SER A 250 -11.02 -11.29 -5.99
CA SER A 250 -10.91 -12.18 -7.15
C SER A 250 -11.51 -11.52 -8.40
N PRO A 251 -11.12 -11.91 -9.63
CA PRO A 251 -11.76 -11.42 -10.86
C PRO A 251 -13.29 -11.60 -10.86
N ARG A 252 -13.76 -12.69 -10.23
CA ARG A 252 -15.18 -12.97 -10.05
C ARG A 252 -15.85 -11.93 -9.16
N ASP A 253 -15.23 -11.64 -8.01
CA ASP A 253 -15.75 -10.63 -7.07
C ASP A 253 -15.79 -9.24 -7.69
N VAL A 254 -14.77 -8.87 -8.49
CA VAL A 254 -14.75 -7.61 -9.22
C VAL A 254 -15.94 -7.51 -10.18
N ARG A 255 -16.22 -8.57 -10.96
CA ARG A 255 -17.39 -8.62 -11.86
C ARG A 255 -18.72 -8.66 -11.11
N GLU A 256 -18.79 -9.35 -9.98
CA GLU A 256 -20.00 -9.40 -9.15
C GLU A 256 -20.32 -8.01 -8.58
N LEU A 257 -19.34 -7.34 -7.97
CA LEU A 257 -19.50 -6.06 -7.28
C LEU A 257 -19.56 -4.86 -8.23
N PHE A 258 -18.70 -4.81 -9.24
CA PHE A 258 -18.54 -3.61 -10.07
C PHE A 258 -19.03 -3.80 -11.51
N GLY A 259 -19.24 -5.03 -11.96
CA GLY A 259 -19.54 -5.34 -13.38
C GLY A 259 -18.34 -5.17 -14.32
N GLY A 260 -17.24 -4.63 -13.80
CA GLY A 260 -16.10 -4.12 -14.54
C GLY A 260 -15.78 -2.71 -14.05
N ILE A 261 -14.54 -2.46 -13.66
CA ILE A 261 -14.03 -1.12 -13.40
C ILE A 261 -13.82 -0.46 -14.75
N GLU A 262 -14.58 0.60 -15.02
CA GLU A 262 -14.40 1.48 -16.18
C GLU A 262 -13.95 2.89 -15.77
N ARG A 263 -14.17 3.24 -14.51
CA ARG A 263 -13.80 4.50 -13.85
C ARG A 263 -13.78 4.27 -12.34
N GLU A 264 -13.30 5.26 -11.59
CA GLU A 264 -13.30 5.17 -10.14
C GLU A 264 -14.74 5.06 -9.58
N PRO A 265 -15.06 4.03 -8.79
CA PRO A 265 -16.42 3.81 -8.30
C PRO A 265 -16.93 4.95 -7.40
N ALA A 266 -16.01 5.68 -6.75
CA ALA A 266 -16.31 6.77 -5.82
C ALA A 266 -16.93 8.01 -6.49
N GLN A 267 -16.76 8.20 -7.80
CA GLN A 267 -17.43 9.30 -8.53
C GLN A 267 -18.96 9.12 -8.63
N SER A 268 -19.50 7.96 -8.24
CA SER A 268 -20.95 7.66 -8.37
C SER A 268 -21.80 7.98 -7.13
N SER A 269 -21.19 8.33 -6.00
CA SER A 269 -21.91 8.67 -4.77
C SER A 269 -21.26 9.88 -4.13
N GLY A 270 -21.89 11.06 -4.25
CA GLY A 270 -21.38 12.36 -3.76
C GLY A 270 -21.21 12.49 -2.24
N ARG A 271 -20.47 11.57 -1.61
CA ARG A 271 -20.00 11.62 -0.23
C ARG A 271 -18.62 10.98 -0.14
N GLY A 272 -17.63 11.84 0.06
CA GLY A 272 -16.21 11.54 0.23
C GLY A 272 -15.40 12.72 -0.31
N SER A 273 -14.78 13.51 0.57
CA SER A 273 -13.83 14.53 0.12
C SER A 273 -12.56 13.80 -0.31
N TRP A 274 -11.98 14.18 -1.45
CA TRP A 274 -10.67 13.67 -1.86
C TRP A 274 -9.56 13.91 -0.82
N GLN A 275 -9.80 14.82 0.13
CA GLN A 275 -8.92 15.10 1.26
C GLN A 275 -8.72 13.91 2.20
N ASP A 276 -9.60 12.91 2.14
CA ASP A 276 -9.55 11.71 3.00
C ASP A 276 -8.87 10.51 2.31
N TYR A 277 -8.57 10.59 1.00
CA TYR A 277 -7.87 9.51 0.29
C TYR A 277 -6.35 9.59 0.49
N PRO A 278 -5.66 8.45 0.75
CA PRO A 278 -4.20 8.46 0.82
C PRO A 278 -3.61 8.86 -0.54
N PRO A 279 -2.55 9.69 -0.56
CA PRO A 279 -1.87 10.07 -1.80
C PRO A 279 -1.24 8.82 -2.45
N PRO A 280 -1.17 8.77 -3.79
CA PRO A 280 -0.56 7.65 -4.48
C PRO A 280 0.92 7.55 -4.17
N ALA A 281 1.46 6.33 -4.20
CA ALA A 281 2.83 6.06 -3.78
C ALA A 281 3.87 6.82 -4.63
N CYS A 282 3.59 7.01 -5.93
CA CYS A 282 4.44 7.81 -6.81
C CYS A 282 4.47 9.30 -6.42
N LEU A 283 3.40 9.85 -5.85
CA LEU A 283 3.39 11.24 -5.36
C LEU A 283 4.27 11.39 -4.12
N LEU A 284 4.19 10.45 -3.18
CA LEU A 284 5.02 10.43 -1.98
C LEU A 284 6.51 10.41 -2.34
N LEU A 285 6.91 9.52 -3.25
CA LEU A 285 8.29 9.47 -3.73
C LEU A 285 8.67 10.74 -4.50
N SER A 286 7.78 11.29 -5.32
CA SER A 286 8.02 12.57 -6.02
C SER A 286 8.31 13.71 -5.04
N GLN A 287 7.52 13.83 -3.97
CA GLN A 287 7.69 14.87 -2.95
C GLN A 287 9.03 14.71 -2.22
N ALA A 288 9.38 13.49 -1.80
CA ALA A 288 10.64 13.22 -1.10
C ALA A 288 11.86 13.51 -1.99
N VAL A 289 11.85 13.06 -3.24
CA VAL A 289 12.93 13.30 -4.21
C VAL A 289 13.06 14.79 -4.53
N LEU A 290 11.96 15.51 -4.74
CA LEU A 290 12.00 16.94 -5.04
C LEU A 290 12.45 17.80 -3.86
N ALA A 291 12.11 17.40 -2.63
CA ALA A 291 12.57 18.09 -1.42
C ALA A 291 14.10 18.03 -1.28
N ALA A 292 14.70 16.88 -1.59
CA ALA A 292 16.16 16.69 -1.54
C ALA A 292 16.89 17.03 -2.85
N GLN A 293 16.15 17.15 -3.97
CA GLN A 293 16.68 17.18 -5.35
C GLN A 293 17.61 15.99 -5.70
N LYS A 294 17.57 14.92 -4.91
CA LYS A 294 18.38 13.70 -5.05
C LYS A 294 17.69 12.54 -4.33
N LEU A 295 18.25 11.34 -4.46
CA LEU A 295 17.86 10.21 -3.63
C LEU A 295 18.29 10.48 -2.17
N ASP A 296 17.33 10.61 -1.27
CA ASP A 296 17.55 10.68 0.17
C ASP A 296 16.81 9.55 0.88
N PRO A 297 17.44 8.39 1.13
CA PRO A 297 16.76 7.21 1.66
C PRO A 297 16.08 7.44 3.01
N GLU A 298 16.66 8.29 3.85
CA GLU A 298 16.10 8.62 5.16
C GLU A 298 14.85 9.47 5.04
N GLY A 299 14.89 10.53 4.24
CA GLY A 299 13.73 11.37 3.94
C GLY A 299 12.61 10.57 3.26
N ILE A 300 12.96 9.68 2.35
CA ILE A 300 12.02 8.76 1.68
C ILE A 300 11.40 7.77 2.69
N ALA A 301 12.21 7.16 3.56
CA ALA A 301 11.71 6.27 4.61
C ALA A 301 10.72 6.97 5.54
N ALA A 302 11.03 8.21 5.96
CA ALA A 302 10.16 9.03 6.78
C ALA A 302 8.85 9.40 6.04
N ALA A 303 8.91 9.70 4.75
CA ALA A 303 7.72 9.97 3.94
C ALA A 303 6.81 8.73 3.83
N TYR A 304 7.40 7.55 3.61
CA TYR A 304 6.67 6.28 3.58
C TYR A 304 6.02 5.94 4.92
N ALA A 305 6.72 6.16 6.04
CA ALA A 305 6.17 5.86 7.35
C ALA A 305 5.03 6.78 7.80
N LYS A 306 4.92 7.98 7.22
CA LYS A 306 3.79 8.89 7.44
C LYS A 306 2.53 8.48 6.66
N SER A 307 2.66 7.69 5.60
CA SER A 307 1.51 7.25 4.81
C SER A 307 0.77 6.12 5.52
N ARG A 308 -0.56 6.24 5.64
CA ARG A 308 -1.40 5.25 6.32
C ARG A 308 -1.53 3.93 5.56
N ARG A 309 -1.23 3.88 4.26
CA ARG A 309 -1.09 2.67 3.43
C ARG A 309 -0.22 2.96 2.22
N LEU A 310 0.77 2.11 1.97
CA LEU A 310 1.33 1.90 0.64
C LEU A 310 0.68 0.65 0.03
N PRO A 311 0.67 0.51 -1.31
CA PRO A 311 0.30 -0.74 -1.97
C PRO A 311 1.12 -1.92 -1.41
N GLY A 312 0.49 -3.09 -1.21
CA GLY A 312 1.07 -4.25 -0.53
C GLY A 312 0.73 -4.32 0.97
N THR A 313 -0.20 -5.18 1.36
CA THR A 313 -0.68 -5.29 2.75
C THR A 313 0.22 -6.19 3.60
N GLY A 314 0.43 -5.80 4.87
CA GLY A 314 1.10 -6.61 5.90
C GLY A 314 2.53 -6.18 6.22
N HIS A 315 3.44 -6.26 5.24
CA HIS A 315 4.87 -6.01 5.46
C HIS A 315 5.25 -4.52 5.52
N HIS A 316 4.50 -3.65 4.85
CA HIS A 316 4.65 -2.21 5.05
C HIS A 316 4.42 -1.82 6.51
N GLY A 317 3.44 -2.44 7.18
CA GLY A 317 3.21 -2.25 8.61
C GLY A 317 4.39 -2.70 9.47
N GLU A 318 5.12 -3.75 9.07
CA GLU A 318 6.35 -4.15 9.75
C GLU A 318 7.46 -3.11 9.58
N PHE A 319 7.63 -2.58 8.35
CA PHE A 319 8.56 -1.47 8.10
C PHE A 319 8.26 -0.25 8.97
N VAL A 320 6.99 0.17 9.04
CA VAL A 320 6.59 1.31 9.87
C VAL A 320 6.86 1.05 11.35
N ARG A 321 6.49 -0.13 11.87
CA ARG A 321 6.79 -0.50 13.27
C ARG A 321 8.30 -0.52 13.54
N ASN A 322 9.11 -0.99 12.59
CA ASN A 322 10.57 -1.01 12.74
C ASN A 322 11.15 0.42 12.76
N LEU A 323 10.72 1.29 11.86
CA LEU A 323 11.22 2.66 11.77
C LEU A 323 10.74 3.52 12.94
N VAL A 324 9.42 3.55 13.18
CA VAL A 324 8.76 4.48 14.10
C VAL A 324 8.74 3.93 15.52
N ASP A 325 8.15 2.75 15.74
CA ASP A 325 7.94 2.24 17.11
C ASP A 325 9.23 1.67 17.72
N ARG A 326 10.08 1.07 16.89
CA ARG A 326 11.35 0.44 17.32
C ARG A 326 12.56 1.34 17.16
N GLY A 327 12.46 2.43 16.40
CA GLY A 327 13.56 3.38 16.17
C GLY A 327 14.73 2.76 15.40
N PHE A 328 14.48 1.80 14.51
CA PHE A 328 15.55 1.25 13.67
C PHE A 328 15.94 2.27 12.60
N PRO A 329 17.24 2.37 12.24
CA PRO A 329 17.62 3.20 11.10
C PRO A 329 16.98 2.66 9.83
N TRP A 330 16.79 3.52 8.82
CA TRP A 330 16.06 3.19 7.59
C TRP A 330 16.55 1.90 6.90
N PHE A 331 17.86 1.64 6.91
CA PHE A 331 18.48 0.46 6.28
C PHE A 331 18.28 -0.85 7.07
N GLU A 332 17.73 -0.78 8.28
CA GLU A 332 17.29 -1.93 9.09
C GLU A 332 15.77 -2.01 9.22
N ALA A 333 15.03 -0.99 8.78
CA ALA A 333 13.59 -0.94 8.94
C ALA A 333 12.85 -1.87 7.97
N GLY A 334 13.36 -2.04 6.75
CA GLY A 334 12.73 -2.84 5.69
C GLY A 334 12.54 -4.31 6.02
N ALA A 335 11.47 -4.90 5.48
CA ALA A 335 11.10 -6.29 5.62
C ALA A 335 11.48 -7.08 4.35
N SER A 336 12.30 -8.12 4.49
CA SER A 336 12.89 -8.85 3.35
C SER A 336 11.89 -9.82 2.69
N PHE A 337 11.02 -9.27 1.83
CA PHE A 337 10.04 -10.04 1.05
C PHE A 337 10.11 -9.70 -0.45
N PRO A 338 9.87 -10.67 -1.36
CA PRO A 338 9.92 -10.47 -2.81
C PRO A 338 8.69 -9.75 -3.37
N GLU A 339 8.39 -8.55 -2.88
CA GLU A 339 7.15 -7.84 -3.23
C GLU A 339 7.30 -6.84 -4.38
N THR A 340 6.17 -6.59 -5.05
CA THR A 340 6.04 -5.66 -6.17
C THR A 340 5.99 -4.18 -5.76
N ALA A 341 5.69 -3.86 -4.50
CA ALA A 341 5.44 -2.48 -4.05
C ALA A 341 6.55 -1.47 -4.42
N PRO A 342 7.87 -1.78 -4.32
CA PRO A 342 8.92 -0.89 -4.80
C PRO A 342 8.83 -0.58 -6.31
N ALA A 343 8.52 -1.59 -7.13
CA ALA A 343 8.35 -1.40 -8.56
C ALA A 343 7.18 -0.48 -8.88
N ALA A 344 6.05 -0.64 -8.20
CA ALA A 344 4.84 0.17 -8.42
C ALA A 344 5.03 1.67 -8.20
N ARG A 345 5.92 2.06 -7.28
CA ARG A 345 6.15 3.47 -6.95
C ARG A 345 7.37 4.10 -7.63
N ILE A 346 8.17 3.33 -8.38
CA ILE A 346 9.51 3.74 -8.84
C ILE A 346 9.52 4.86 -9.90
N ALA A 347 8.38 5.19 -10.49
CA ALA A 347 8.27 6.11 -11.63
C ALA A 347 9.02 7.45 -11.43
N PRO A 348 8.89 8.18 -10.30
CA PRO A 348 9.60 9.45 -10.10
C PRO A 348 11.13 9.34 -10.20
N LEU A 349 11.69 8.23 -9.70
CA LEU A 349 13.13 7.97 -9.77
C LEU A 349 13.57 7.58 -11.17
N ALA A 350 12.74 6.80 -11.88
CA ALA A 350 12.96 6.48 -13.28
C ALA A 350 12.96 7.74 -14.16
N LEU A 351 12.07 8.70 -13.87
CA LEU A 351 12.03 10.01 -14.53
C LEU A 351 13.26 10.86 -14.19
N LEU A 352 13.66 10.92 -12.92
CA LEU A 352 14.84 11.68 -12.48
C LEU A 352 16.11 11.22 -13.18
N ARG A 353 16.25 9.90 -13.38
CA ARG A 353 17.43 9.27 -14.00
C ARG A 353 17.17 8.81 -15.43
N ALA A 354 16.23 9.44 -16.13
CA ALA A 354 15.85 9.04 -17.48
C ALA A 354 17.05 9.03 -18.45
N GLY A 355 18.03 9.92 -18.29
CA GLY A 355 19.24 9.99 -19.13
C GLY A 355 20.45 9.17 -18.66
N ASP A 356 20.44 8.58 -17.46
CA ASP A 356 21.59 7.87 -16.90
C ASP A 356 21.17 6.50 -16.34
N PHE A 357 21.40 5.46 -17.14
CA PHE A 357 21.06 4.09 -16.75
C PHE A 357 21.85 3.59 -15.54
N ARG A 358 23.13 3.96 -15.43
CA ARG A 358 23.99 3.48 -14.33
C ARG A 358 23.47 4.06 -13.02
N ARG A 359 23.12 5.35 -13.01
CA ARG A 359 22.53 6.00 -11.84
C ARG A 359 21.11 5.52 -11.56
N LEU A 360 20.29 5.32 -12.59
CA LEU A 360 18.95 4.75 -12.48
C LEU A 360 18.96 3.39 -11.78
N LYS A 361 19.84 2.47 -12.23
CA LYS A 361 19.96 1.14 -11.65
C LYS A 361 20.43 1.17 -10.20
N LEU A 362 21.41 2.03 -9.90
CA LEU A 362 21.95 2.21 -8.56
C LEU A 362 20.87 2.72 -7.60
N GLU A 363 20.22 3.83 -7.95
CA GLU A 363 19.26 4.46 -7.06
C GLU A 363 17.98 3.64 -6.93
N ALA A 364 17.51 2.96 -8.00
CA ALA A 364 16.33 2.10 -7.93
C ALA A 364 16.52 0.91 -7.00
N GLY A 365 17.72 0.32 -6.96
CA GLY A 365 18.03 -0.75 -6.02
C GLY A 365 18.11 -0.27 -4.56
N ILE A 366 18.62 0.95 -4.32
CA ILE A 366 18.62 1.55 -2.98
C ILE A 366 17.19 1.87 -2.52
N GLU A 367 16.37 2.47 -3.39
CA GLU A 367 14.97 2.81 -3.12
C GLU A 367 14.18 1.57 -2.69
N ALA A 368 14.32 0.47 -3.42
CA ALA A 368 13.66 -0.78 -3.08
C ALA A 368 14.10 -1.33 -1.72
N ALA A 369 15.39 -1.23 -1.41
CA ALA A 369 15.97 -1.73 -0.17
C ALA A 369 15.48 -1.00 1.10
N ILE A 370 14.90 0.20 0.95
CA ILE A 370 14.34 0.96 2.09
C ILE A 370 13.22 0.16 2.77
N THR A 371 12.30 -0.40 1.99
CA THR A 371 11.15 -1.16 2.51
C THR A 371 11.28 -2.65 2.30
N ASN A 372 11.92 -3.09 1.22
CA ASN A 372 12.00 -4.50 0.81
C ASN A 372 13.43 -4.86 0.37
N PRO A 373 14.37 -5.08 1.32
CA PRO A 373 15.75 -5.48 1.04
C PRO A 373 15.85 -6.96 0.59
N HIS A 374 15.11 -7.33 -0.45
CA HIS A 374 15.08 -8.65 -1.05
C HIS A 374 15.52 -8.57 -2.52
N ALA A 375 16.39 -9.49 -2.94
CA ALA A 375 16.99 -9.47 -4.29
C ALA A 375 15.94 -9.40 -5.42
N ALA A 376 14.83 -10.14 -5.29
CA ALA A 376 13.75 -10.11 -6.27
C ALA A 376 13.00 -8.76 -6.30
N ALA A 377 12.75 -8.13 -5.15
CA ALA A 377 12.09 -6.82 -5.09
C ALA A 377 12.98 -5.72 -5.70
N ILE A 378 14.29 -5.79 -5.43
CA ILE A 378 15.31 -4.94 -6.07
C ILE A 378 15.33 -5.15 -7.59
N ALA A 379 15.32 -6.41 -8.05
CA ALA A 379 15.22 -6.72 -9.47
C ALA A 379 13.92 -6.13 -10.08
N GLY A 380 12.78 -6.25 -9.41
CA GLY A 380 11.52 -5.65 -9.85
C GLY A 380 11.57 -4.14 -10.01
N ALA A 381 12.09 -3.42 -9.02
CA ALA A 381 12.23 -1.97 -9.09
C ALA A 381 13.16 -1.54 -10.23
N ILE A 382 14.31 -2.22 -10.38
CA ILE A 382 15.25 -1.95 -11.48
C ILE A 382 14.60 -2.24 -12.84
N ALA A 383 13.91 -3.38 -12.99
CA ALA A 383 13.22 -3.74 -14.23
C ALA A 383 12.17 -2.69 -14.60
N GLN A 384 11.28 -2.33 -13.66
CA GLN A 384 10.22 -1.37 -13.89
C GLN A 384 10.77 0.03 -14.20
N ALA A 385 11.79 0.50 -13.45
CA ALA A 385 12.43 1.78 -13.72
C ALA A 385 13.07 1.81 -15.12
N SER A 386 13.74 0.72 -15.49
CA SER A 386 14.38 0.58 -16.81
C SER A 386 13.36 0.55 -17.94
N ALA A 387 12.20 -0.08 -17.71
CA ALA A 387 11.09 -0.12 -18.67
C ALA A 387 10.47 1.25 -18.88
N ILE A 388 10.18 1.98 -17.79
CA ILE A 388 9.69 3.36 -17.86
C ILE A 388 10.70 4.21 -18.63
N ALA A 389 11.97 4.21 -18.22
CA ALA A 389 13.00 5.01 -18.89
C ALA A 389 13.11 4.66 -20.38
N ARG A 390 13.17 3.37 -20.74
CA ARG A 390 13.20 2.93 -22.15
C ARG A 390 12.02 3.50 -22.94
N LEU A 391 10.79 3.44 -22.40
CA LEU A 391 9.58 3.93 -23.07
C LEU A 391 9.55 5.45 -23.25
N LEU A 392 10.15 6.22 -22.34
CA LEU A 392 10.31 7.68 -22.51
C LEU A 392 11.14 8.01 -23.75
N HIS A 393 12.10 7.15 -24.11
CA HIS A 393 12.98 7.32 -25.28
C HIS A 393 12.49 6.56 -26.52
N THR A 394 11.40 5.80 -26.45
CA THR A 394 10.83 5.10 -27.59
C THR A 394 9.84 6.01 -28.33
N PRO A 395 10.10 6.35 -29.61
CA PRO A 395 9.15 7.08 -30.44
C PRO A 395 7.79 6.39 -30.51
N ALA A 396 6.72 7.18 -30.66
CA ALA A 396 5.38 6.64 -30.83
C ALA A 396 5.32 5.74 -32.09
N GLY A 397 4.60 4.63 -32.00
CA GLY A 397 4.44 3.65 -33.08
C GLY A 397 5.67 2.76 -33.36
N THR A 398 6.78 2.89 -32.63
CA THR A 398 8.01 2.11 -32.89
C THR A 398 8.32 1.05 -31.83
N LEU A 399 7.40 0.77 -30.92
CA LEU A 399 7.61 -0.21 -29.86
C LEU A 399 7.64 -1.64 -30.41
N ASP A 400 8.81 -2.28 -30.34
CA ASP A 400 8.92 -3.73 -30.52
C ASP A 400 8.41 -4.45 -29.27
N VAL A 401 7.14 -4.86 -29.30
CA VAL A 401 6.46 -5.51 -28.17
C VAL A 401 7.19 -6.77 -27.68
N LEU A 402 7.70 -7.60 -28.60
CA LEU A 402 8.37 -8.85 -28.23
C LEU A 402 9.81 -8.60 -27.75
N GLY A 403 10.54 -7.75 -28.46
CA GLY A 403 11.91 -7.39 -28.10
C GLY A 403 11.99 -6.57 -26.82
N PHE A 404 10.95 -5.80 -26.47
CA PHE A 404 10.92 -4.98 -25.26
C PHE A 404 11.04 -5.81 -23.98
N ALA A 405 10.13 -6.77 -23.79
CA ALA A 405 10.13 -7.64 -22.60
C ALA A 405 11.41 -8.48 -22.53
N ARG A 406 11.80 -9.07 -23.66
CA ARG A 406 12.99 -9.92 -23.75
C ARG A 406 14.26 -9.13 -23.47
N GLY A 407 14.47 -8.00 -24.15
CA GLY A 407 15.67 -7.17 -24.01
C GLY A 407 15.81 -6.62 -22.58
N LEU A 408 14.72 -6.12 -21.99
CA LEU A 408 14.77 -5.58 -20.62
C LEU A 408 14.94 -6.66 -19.55
N SER A 409 14.58 -7.91 -19.82
CA SER A 409 14.85 -8.99 -18.86
C SER A 409 16.33 -9.06 -18.50
N HIS A 410 17.23 -8.88 -19.48
CA HIS A 410 18.67 -8.97 -19.30
C HIS A 410 19.25 -7.94 -18.32
N VAL A 411 18.58 -6.81 -18.10
CA VAL A 411 18.98 -5.78 -17.13
C VAL A 411 19.04 -6.32 -15.70
N VAL A 412 18.21 -7.33 -15.39
CA VAL A 412 18.10 -7.93 -14.06
C VAL A 412 18.70 -9.33 -13.97
N SER A 413 19.35 -9.80 -15.04
CA SER A 413 19.98 -11.11 -15.07
C SER A 413 21.03 -11.26 -13.96
N GLY A 414 20.92 -12.32 -13.14
CA GLY A 414 21.86 -12.64 -12.06
C GLY A 414 21.76 -11.76 -10.80
N ILE A 415 20.76 -10.88 -10.70
CA ILE A 415 20.46 -10.15 -9.44
C ILE A 415 19.83 -11.11 -8.42
N GLU A 416 18.85 -11.89 -8.87
CA GLU A 416 18.25 -12.97 -8.09
C GLU A 416 19.16 -14.20 -8.11
N PRO A 417 19.20 -14.99 -7.02
CA PRO A 417 19.86 -16.29 -7.05
C PRO A 417 19.14 -17.21 -8.07
N ASP A 418 19.90 -18.03 -8.80
CA ASP A 418 19.38 -18.97 -9.83
C ASP A 418 18.29 -19.93 -9.33
N ARG A 419 18.15 -20.03 -8.00
CA ARG A 419 17.01 -20.64 -7.31
C ARG A 419 16.45 -19.59 -6.36
N ALA A 420 15.29 -19.01 -6.69
CA ALA A 420 14.58 -18.08 -5.83
C ALA A 420 14.43 -18.65 -4.42
N SER A 421 14.52 -17.78 -3.41
CA SER A 421 14.22 -18.10 -2.02
C SER A 421 12.96 -18.97 -1.94
N ARG A 422 13.05 -20.08 -1.18
CA ARG A 422 12.01 -21.14 -1.12
C ARG A 422 10.62 -20.52 -0.91
N GLY A 423 9.72 -20.69 -1.88
CA GLY A 423 8.32 -20.31 -1.72
C GLY A 423 7.58 -21.23 -0.74
N ARG A 424 6.29 -20.98 -0.53
CA ARG A 424 5.38 -21.68 0.42
C ARG A 424 5.18 -23.19 0.16
N GLY A 425 5.90 -23.78 -0.81
CA GLY A 425 5.87 -25.21 -1.15
C GLY A 425 7.26 -25.84 -1.34
N GLY A 426 8.34 -25.19 -0.88
CA GLY A 426 9.70 -25.77 -0.87
C GLY A 426 10.41 -25.89 -2.22
N ARG A 427 9.73 -25.63 -3.35
CA ARG A 427 10.33 -25.57 -4.69
C ARG A 427 10.71 -24.12 -5.05
N PRO A 428 11.91 -23.88 -5.65
CA PRO A 428 12.26 -22.57 -6.17
C PRO A 428 11.30 -22.15 -7.29
N GLY A 429 10.70 -20.97 -7.19
CA GLY A 429 9.97 -20.34 -8.28
C GLY A 429 10.92 -19.81 -9.37
N PRO A 430 10.42 -19.51 -10.58
CA PRO A 430 11.21 -18.85 -11.61
C PRO A 430 11.62 -17.44 -11.17
N THR A 431 12.81 -17.00 -11.58
CA THR A 431 13.28 -15.63 -11.38
C THR A 431 12.49 -14.64 -12.23
N LEU A 432 12.50 -13.37 -11.86
CA LEU A 432 11.91 -12.29 -12.66
C LEU A 432 12.52 -12.24 -14.06
N TRP A 433 13.84 -12.43 -14.19
CA TRP A 433 14.53 -12.54 -15.47
C TRP A 433 13.86 -13.57 -16.40
N ARG A 434 13.60 -14.78 -15.88
CA ARG A 434 12.96 -15.86 -16.65
C ARG A 434 11.50 -15.54 -16.97
N LYS A 435 10.75 -15.00 -16.00
CA LYS A 435 9.35 -14.60 -16.18
C LYS A 435 9.21 -13.57 -17.30
N LEU A 436 10.05 -12.54 -17.33
CA LEU A 436 10.02 -11.50 -18.36
C LEU A 436 10.55 -11.98 -19.72
N GLY A 437 11.72 -12.63 -19.72
CA GLY A 437 12.43 -12.97 -20.95
C GLY A 437 11.87 -14.19 -21.68
N THR A 438 11.22 -15.11 -20.97
CA THR A 438 10.71 -16.37 -21.54
C THR A 438 9.20 -16.48 -21.45
N GLU A 439 8.63 -16.47 -20.24
CA GLU A 439 7.19 -16.76 -20.05
C GLU A 439 6.30 -15.65 -20.63
N LEU A 440 6.56 -14.39 -20.27
CA LEU A 440 5.87 -13.23 -20.82
C LEU A 440 6.05 -13.14 -22.33
N THR A 441 7.28 -13.33 -22.83
CA THR A 441 7.55 -13.27 -24.27
C THR A 441 6.77 -14.35 -25.04
N ALA A 442 6.65 -15.57 -24.51
CA ALA A 442 5.84 -16.63 -25.10
C ALA A 442 4.33 -16.30 -25.10
N LEU A 443 3.83 -15.69 -24.02
CA LEU A 443 2.44 -15.24 -23.91
C LEU A 443 2.11 -14.13 -24.92
N LEU A 444 3.02 -13.17 -25.09
CA LEU A 444 2.86 -12.09 -26.07
C LEU A 444 2.90 -12.64 -27.51
N LEU A 445 3.80 -13.59 -27.80
CA LEU A 445 3.92 -14.20 -29.13
C LEU A 445 2.63 -14.88 -29.59
N ARG A 446 1.94 -15.57 -28.67
CA ARG A 446 0.65 -16.24 -28.96
C ARG A 446 -0.57 -15.35 -28.76
N ARG A 447 -0.38 -14.07 -28.41
CA ARG A 447 -1.45 -13.11 -28.13
C ARG A 447 -2.44 -13.60 -27.07
N ALA A 448 -1.91 -14.14 -25.97
CA ALA A 448 -2.73 -14.63 -24.86
C ALA A 448 -3.67 -13.54 -24.33
N GLU A 449 -4.87 -13.95 -23.93
CA GLU A 449 -5.84 -13.08 -23.26
C GLU A 449 -5.39 -12.74 -21.84
N THR A 450 -5.88 -11.63 -21.28
CA THR A 450 -5.42 -11.12 -19.97
C THR A 450 -5.62 -12.14 -18.85
N GLU A 451 -6.72 -12.89 -18.88
CA GLU A 451 -7.02 -13.98 -17.93
C GLU A 451 -6.03 -15.14 -18.05
N GLU A 452 -5.63 -15.49 -19.27
CA GLU A 452 -4.62 -16.54 -19.50
C GLU A 452 -3.23 -16.08 -19.04
N VAL A 453 -2.91 -14.80 -19.24
CA VAL A 453 -1.70 -14.18 -18.69
C VAL A 453 -1.73 -14.23 -17.16
N GLN A 454 -2.86 -13.90 -16.53
CA GLN A 454 -3.02 -13.99 -15.08
C GLN A 454 -2.82 -15.42 -14.58
N GLU A 455 -3.39 -16.41 -15.25
CA GLU A 455 -3.26 -17.82 -14.86
C GLU A 455 -1.82 -18.31 -14.97
N ALA A 456 -1.10 -17.92 -16.03
CA ALA A 456 0.28 -18.35 -16.27
C ALA A 456 1.32 -17.60 -15.41
N LEU A 457 1.16 -16.28 -15.26
CA LEU A 457 2.15 -15.43 -14.59
C LEU A 457 1.83 -15.21 -13.11
N GLY A 458 0.55 -15.23 -12.73
CA GLY A 458 0.04 -14.64 -11.50
C GLY A 458 -0.19 -13.14 -11.66
N ASN A 459 -0.80 -12.52 -10.66
CA ASN A 459 -0.93 -11.06 -10.53
C ASN A 459 -0.98 -10.61 -9.05
N GLY A 460 -0.38 -11.42 -8.15
CA GLY A 460 -0.35 -11.17 -6.72
C GLY A 460 0.80 -10.28 -6.25
N VAL A 461 0.99 -10.26 -4.94
CA VAL A 461 1.99 -9.41 -4.24
C VAL A 461 3.43 -9.71 -4.63
N SER A 462 3.72 -10.94 -5.09
CA SER A 462 5.06 -11.35 -5.48
C SER A 462 5.51 -10.60 -6.73
N VAL A 463 6.73 -10.10 -6.72
CA VAL A 463 7.37 -9.41 -7.84
C VAL A 463 7.42 -10.27 -9.12
N SER A 464 7.55 -11.59 -8.97
CA SER A 464 7.54 -12.56 -10.08
C SER A 464 6.17 -12.74 -10.72
N GLU A 465 5.11 -12.23 -10.08
CA GLU A 465 3.72 -12.26 -10.56
C GLU A 465 3.31 -10.87 -11.05
N GLY A 466 3.43 -9.85 -10.20
CA GLY A 466 2.92 -8.50 -10.48
C GLY A 466 3.64 -7.79 -11.63
N VAL A 467 4.98 -7.76 -11.64
CA VAL A 467 5.74 -7.03 -12.69
C VAL A 467 5.48 -7.62 -14.09
N PRO A 468 5.62 -8.94 -14.32
CA PRO A 468 5.32 -9.53 -15.63
C PRO A 468 3.87 -9.34 -16.08
N PHE A 469 2.91 -9.45 -15.16
CA PHE A 469 1.50 -9.24 -15.45
C PHE A 469 1.21 -7.79 -15.87
N ALA A 470 1.71 -6.80 -15.13
CA ALA A 470 1.49 -5.39 -15.47
C ALA A 470 2.13 -5.02 -16.82
N TRP A 471 3.30 -5.61 -17.13
CA TRP A 471 3.94 -5.45 -18.43
C TRP A 471 3.09 -6.06 -19.54
N ALA A 472 2.54 -7.26 -19.33
CA ALA A 472 1.64 -7.88 -20.30
C ALA A 472 0.41 -7.02 -20.60
N CYS A 473 -0.22 -6.44 -19.55
CA CYS A 473 -1.37 -5.55 -19.72
C CYS A 473 -1.02 -4.33 -20.58
N PHE A 474 0.13 -3.69 -20.35
CA PHE A 474 0.61 -2.60 -21.20
C PHE A 474 0.95 -3.07 -22.62
N LEU A 475 1.74 -4.12 -22.75
CA LEU A 475 2.28 -4.60 -24.03
C LEU A 475 1.20 -5.17 -24.97
N ARG A 476 0.04 -5.54 -24.44
CA ARG A 476 -1.14 -5.91 -25.24
C ARG A 476 -1.86 -4.69 -25.83
N TYR A 477 -1.71 -3.52 -25.20
CA TYR A 477 -2.40 -2.28 -25.56
C TYR A 477 -1.46 -1.06 -25.50
N PRO A 478 -0.31 -1.08 -26.20
CA PRO A 478 0.74 -0.10 -25.97
C PRO A 478 0.30 1.34 -26.30
N GLU A 479 -0.64 1.51 -27.23
CA GLU A 479 -1.13 2.82 -27.67
C GLU A 479 -2.44 3.24 -26.98
N GLU A 480 -3.04 2.36 -26.16
CA GLU A 480 -4.33 2.57 -25.53
C GLU A 480 -4.20 2.55 -24.01
N TYR A 481 -3.92 3.72 -23.42
CA TYR A 481 -3.74 3.85 -21.96
C TYR A 481 -4.89 3.22 -21.16
N ALA A 482 -6.15 3.48 -21.56
CA ALA A 482 -7.33 2.95 -20.88
C ALA A 482 -7.34 1.43 -20.89
N SER A 483 -7.18 0.82 -22.06
CA SER A 483 -7.21 -0.63 -22.23
C SER A 483 -6.10 -1.31 -21.41
N ALA A 484 -4.90 -0.74 -21.39
CA ALA A 484 -3.77 -1.23 -20.58
C ALA A 484 -4.07 -1.21 -19.07
N VAL A 485 -4.53 -0.08 -18.54
CA VAL A 485 -4.77 0.07 -17.10
C VAL A 485 -6.00 -0.69 -16.64
N LEU A 486 -7.08 -0.67 -17.43
CA LEU A 486 -8.29 -1.41 -17.09
C LEU A 486 -8.05 -2.93 -17.09
N ALA A 487 -7.21 -3.46 -17.98
CA ALA A 487 -6.81 -4.86 -17.95
C ALA A 487 -6.06 -5.22 -16.66
N ALA A 488 -5.21 -4.31 -16.15
CA ALA A 488 -4.43 -4.54 -14.93
C ALA A 488 -5.29 -4.54 -13.66
N VAL A 489 -6.32 -3.68 -13.59
CA VAL A 489 -7.13 -3.52 -12.37
C VAL A 489 -8.34 -4.47 -12.30
N ASN A 490 -8.90 -4.89 -13.43
CA ASN A 490 -10.14 -5.68 -13.44
C ASN A 490 -9.97 -7.14 -12.98
N LEU A 491 -8.75 -7.65 -12.94
CA LEU A 491 -8.45 -9.01 -12.45
C LEU A 491 -8.12 -9.05 -10.95
N GLY A 492 -8.24 -7.93 -10.24
CA GLY A 492 -8.11 -7.87 -8.78
C GLY A 492 -6.73 -8.29 -8.28
N ASN A 493 -6.68 -9.01 -7.16
CA ASN A 493 -5.46 -9.36 -6.42
C ASN A 493 -4.63 -8.11 -6.08
N GLU A 494 -3.43 -7.94 -6.62
CA GLU A 494 -2.58 -6.77 -6.34
C GLU A 494 -2.87 -5.60 -7.30
N ALA A 495 -4.15 -5.26 -7.44
CA ALA A 495 -4.66 -4.34 -8.45
C ALA A 495 -4.08 -2.93 -8.35
N GLU A 496 -3.82 -2.40 -7.15
CA GLU A 496 -3.20 -1.09 -6.96
C GLU A 496 -1.81 -1.04 -7.58
N ALA A 497 -0.94 -2.00 -7.23
CA ALA A 497 0.42 -2.06 -7.74
C ALA A 497 0.46 -2.37 -9.24
N ASN A 498 -0.37 -3.32 -9.69
CA ASN A 498 -0.47 -3.70 -11.11
C ASN A 498 -0.95 -2.52 -11.96
N GLY A 499 -1.99 -1.81 -11.50
CA GLY A 499 -2.50 -0.60 -12.14
C GLY A 499 -1.45 0.51 -12.20
N ALA A 500 -0.75 0.77 -11.11
CA ALA A 500 0.31 1.79 -11.06
C ALA A 500 1.46 1.49 -12.04
N MET A 501 1.93 0.25 -12.09
CA MET A 501 2.99 -0.15 -13.03
C MET A 501 2.52 -0.07 -14.48
N ALA A 502 1.38 -0.67 -14.83
CA ALA A 502 0.84 -0.63 -16.19
C ALA A 502 0.58 0.81 -16.64
N GLY A 503 0.02 1.64 -15.74
CA GLY A 503 -0.25 3.04 -15.98
C GLY A 503 1.01 3.88 -16.16
N SER A 504 2.07 3.62 -15.40
CA SER A 504 3.36 4.31 -15.56
C SER A 504 4.01 4.02 -16.92
N LEU A 505 3.91 2.78 -17.40
CA LEU A 505 4.44 2.36 -18.70
C LEU A 505 3.61 2.95 -19.84
N ALA A 506 2.29 2.76 -19.79
CA ALA A 506 1.37 3.27 -20.80
C ALA A 506 1.46 4.80 -20.88
N GLY A 507 1.32 5.51 -19.76
CA GLY A 507 1.40 6.96 -19.72
C GLY A 507 2.78 7.50 -20.07
N GLY A 508 3.86 6.78 -19.71
CA GLY A 508 5.21 7.13 -20.14
C GLY A 508 5.44 6.97 -21.64
N TYR A 509 4.65 6.13 -22.32
CA TYR A 509 4.76 5.88 -23.76
C TYR A 509 3.74 6.67 -24.61
N VAL A 510 2.52 6.90 -24.15
CA VAL A 510 1.54 7.71 -24.91
C VAL A 510 1.53 9.19 -24.48
N GLY A 511 2.17 9.50 -23.35
CA GLY A 511 2.18 10.83 -22.76
C GLY A 511 0.87 11.20 -22.06
N ALA A 512 0.82 12.36 -21.41
CA ALA A 512 -0.37 12.82 -20.71
C ALA A 512 -1.52 13.11 -21.69
N ALA A 513 -1.22 13.54 -22.91
CA ALA A 513 -2.20 13.74 -23.98
C ALA A 513 -2.91 12.44 -24.40
N GLY A 514 -2.28 11.28 -24.21
CA GLY A 514 -2.89 9.96 -24.47
C GLY A 514 -3.77 9.42 -23.35
N ILE A 515 -3.84 10.10 -22.20
CA ILE A 515 -4.70 9.70 -21.08
C ILE A 515 -6.11 10.27 -21.30
N PRO A 516 -7.17 9.43 -21.30
CA PRO A 516 -8.54 9.92 -21.44
C PRO A 516 -8.92 10.94 -20.36
N GLU A 517 -9.54 12.05 -20.79
CA GLU A 517 -9.91 13.15 -19.89
C GLU A 517 -10.83 12.70 -18.75
N GLN A 518 -11.62 11.65 -18.94
CA GLN A 518 -12.47 11.09 -17.88
C GLN A 518 -11.67 10.56 -16.66
N PHE A 519 -10.43 10.12 -16.85
CA PHE A 519 -9.55 9.69 -15.76
C PHE A 519 -8.80 10.85 -15.10
N LEU A 520 -8.62 11.95 -15.84
CA LEU A 520 -8.00 13.16 -15.32
C LEU A 520 -9.01 14.03 -14.56
N ARG A 521 -10.29 13.98 -14.95
CA ARG A 521 -11.36 14.77 -14.36
C ARG A 521 -11.60 14.34 -12.91
N GLY A 522 -11.33 15.25 -11.98
CA GLY A 522 -11.52 15.03 -10.56
C GLY A 522 -10.34 14.35 -9.87
N LEU A 523 -9.24 14.06 -10.56
CA LEU A 523 -8.03 13.54 -9.92
C LEU A 523 -7.47 14.59 -8.93
N PRO A 524 -7.40 14.32 -7.61
CA PRO A 524 -7.09 15.33 -6.59
C PRO A 524 -5.71 15.93 -6.79
N TRP A 525 -4.75 15.05 -7.10
CA TRP A 525 -3.35 15.41 -7.18
C TRP A 525 -2.87 15.72 -8.61
N LYS A 526 -3.80 16.01 -9.54
CA LYS A 526 -3.46 16.26 -10.94
C LYS A 526 -2.43 17.37 -11.06
N GLU A 527 -2.62 18.47 -10.33
CA GLU A 527 -1.73 19.63 -10.37
C GLU A 527 -0.38 19.34 -9.72
N GLU A 528 -0.35 18.70 -8.53
CA GLU A 528 0.93 18.37 -7.89
C GLU A 528 1.73 17.36 -8.70
N LEU A 529 1.09 16.34 -9.27
CA LEU A 529 1.76 15.35 -10.12
C LEU A 529 2.32 15.99 -11.40
N THR A 530 1.55 16.87 -12.03
CA THR A 530 1.99 17.60 -13.23
C THR A 530 3.17 18.52 -12.92
N ALA A 531 3.09 19.26 -11.82
CA ALA A 531 4.18 20.13 -11.37
C ALA A 531 5.42 19.33 -10.96
N ALA A 532 5.24 18.18 -10.31
CA ALA A 532 6.33 17.28 -9.96
C ALA A 532 7.03 16.74 -11.21
N ALA A 533 6.27 16.26 -12.20
CA ALA A 533 6.81 15.79 -13.47
C ALA A 533 7.67 16.86 -14.17
N ASP A 534 7.16 18.09 -14.25
CA ASP A 534 7.87 19.23 -14.87
C ASP A 534 9.17 19.55 -14.14
N LYS A 535 9.16 19.56 -12.80
CA LYS A 535 10.36 19.82 -11.98
C LYS A 535 11.38 18.69 -12.11
N ILE A 536 10.93 17.43 -12.08
CA ILE A 536 11.78 16.26 -12.23
C ILE A 536 12.44 16.27 -13.62
N LEU A 537 11.72 16.63 -14.69
CA LEU A 537 12.32 16.80 -16.02
C LEU A 537 13.44 17.84 -16.03
N GLY A 538 13.24 18.96 -15.32
CA GLY A 538 14.26 20.00 -15.15
C GLY A 538 15.52 19.48 -14.47
N LEU A 539 15.39 18.62 -13.46
CA LEU A 539 16.53 17.97 -12.78
C LEU A 539 17.19 16.91 -13.66
N ALA A 540 16.39 16.04 -14.29
CA ALA A 540 16.88 14.97 -15.14
C ALA A 540 17.79 15.51 -16.25
N ARG A 541 17.40 16.60 -16.91
CA ARG A 541 18.20 17.23 -17.96
C ARG A 541 19.48 17.93 -17.48
N ARG A 542 19.56 18.30 -16.19
CA ARG A 542 20.79 18.88 -15.62
C ARG A 542 21.84 17.83 -15.31
N ASP A 543 21.37 16.65 -14.93
CA ASP A 543 22.21 15.53 -14.48
C ASP A 543 22.56 14.54 -15.62
N SER A 544 22.08 14.79 -16.85
CA SER A 544 22.27 13.91 -18.02
C SER A 544 23.44 14.27 -18.91
#